data_AF-A0A495W3K4-F1
#
_entry.id   AF-A0A495W3K4-F1
#
_cell.length_a   1.000
_cell.length_b   1.000
_cell.length_c   1.000
_cell.angle_alpha   90.00
_cell.angle_beta   90.00
_cell.angle_gamma   90.00
#
_symmetry.space_group_name_H-M   'P 1'
#
loop_
_entity.id
_entity.type
_entity.pdbx_description
1 polymer ?
#
loop_
_entity_poly.entity_id
_entity_poly.type
_entity_poly.pdbx_seq_one_letter_code
_entity_poly.pdbx_strand_id
1 'polypeptide(L)'
;MADEDTRTDLVERLLNFTRNDLLGDREIEDLTARTPLLEWGVLNSMQTARLVAWIREELGVRIPPARIVSRNFRTLETVADLVLSLREGAA
;
A
#
# COMPACT_ATOMS: atom_id res chain seq x y z
N MET A 1 -22.50 -4.39 -0.52
CA MET A 1 -22.19 -3.40 0.54
C MET A 1 -21.10 -3.89 1.49
N ALA A 2 -20.55 -5.12 1.34
CA ALA A 2 -19.45 -5.61 2.18
C ALA A 2 -18.05 -5.30 1.61
N ASP A 3 -17.97 -5.01 0.32
CA ASP A 3 -16.70 -4.88 -0.42
C ASP A 3 -16.09 -3.47 -0.33
N GLU A 4 -16.92 -2.42 -0.22
CA GLU A 4 -16.47 -1.02 -0.09
C GLU A 4 -15.79 -0.73 1.26
N ASP A 5 -16.30 -1.33 2.34
CA ASP A 5 -15.70 -1.22 3.68
C ASP A 5 -14.29 -1.82 3.71
N THR A 6 -14.09 -2.95 3.03
CA THR A 6 -12.79 -3.65 3.01
C THR A 6 -11.71 -2.84 2.30
N ARG A 7 -12.05 -2.15 1.19
CA ARG A 7 -11.10 -1.31 0.47
C ARG A 7 -10.74 -0.06 1.27
N THR A 8 -11.73 0.58 1.87
CA THR A 8 -11.54 1.80 2.66
C THR A 8 -10.66 1.51 3.88
N ASP A 9 -10.95 0.45 4.64
CA ASP A 9 -10.12 -0.02 5.76
C ASP A 9 -8.67 -0.30 5.31
N LEU A 10 -8.49 -1.03 4.20
CA LEU A 10 -7.16 -1.31 3.66
C LEU A 10 -6.37 -0.04 3.36
N VAL A 11 -7.01 0.94 2.73
CA VAL A 11 -6.40 2.22 2.39
C VAL A 11 -6.01 2.96 3.67
N GLU A 12 -6.88 3.03 4.67
CA GLU A 12 -6.59 3.70 5.95
C GLU A 12 -5.43 3.04 6.69
N ARG A 13 -5.39 1.71 6.76
CA ARG A 13 -4.28 0.96 7.37
C ARG A 13 -2.96 1.21 6.64
N LEU A 14 -2.98 1.21 5.31
CA LEU A 14 -1.82 1.54 4.48
C LEU A 14 -1.36 2.99 4.68
N LEU A 15 -2.30 3.93 4.84
CA LEU A 15 -2.03 5.34 5.13
C LEU A 15 -1.33 5.52 6.48
N ASN A 16 -1.87 4.87 7.51
CA ASN A 16 -1.31 4.89 8.85
C ASN A 16 0.10 4.26 8.88
N PHE A 17 0.29 3.13 8.22
CA PHE A 17 1.61 2.51 8.08
C PHE A 17 2.58 3.41 7.31
N THR A 18 2.13 4.05 6.24
CA THR A 18 2.97 4.97 5.47
C THR A 18 3.41 6.17 6.31
N ARG A 19 2.52 6.76 7.10
CA ARG A 19 2.85 7.84 8.04
C ARG A 19 3.78 7.40 9.16
N ASN A 20 3.50 6.27 9.77
CA ASN A 20 4.22 5.85 10.98
C ASN A 20 5.55 5.15 10.69
N ASP A 21 5.64 4.34 9.63
CA ASP A 21 6.78 3.47 9.35
C ASP A 21 7.62 3.90 8.15
N LEU A 22 6.99 4.46 7.09
CA LEU A 22 7.69 4.86 5.87
C LEU A 22 8.18 6.32 5.92
N LEU A 23 7.37 7.22 6.47
CA LEU A 23 7.66 8.66 6.53
C LEU A 23 8.63 9.03 7.68
N GLY A 24 8.63 8.28 8.79
CA GLY A 24 9.49 8.54 9.93
C GLY A 24 9.26 9.94 10.51
N ASP A 25 10.32 10.75 10.61
CA ASP A 25 10.27 12.15 11.05
C ASP A 25 9.62 13.13 10.05
N ARG A 26 9.27 12.68 8.83
CA ARG A 26 8.65 13.56 7.83
C ARG A 26 7.15 13.53 7.97
N GLU A 27 6.56 14.60 8.48
CA GLU A 27 5.10 14.73 8.45
C GLU A 27 4.66 15.31 7.10
N ILE A 28 3.72 14.61 6.45
CA ILE A 28 3.09 15.07 5.21
C ILE A 28 1.60 15.25 5.48
N GLU A 29 1.19 16.51 5.65
CA GLU A 29 -0.20 16.89 5.92
C GLU A 29 -1.15 16.42 4.81
N ASP A 30 -0.79 16.62 3.54
CA ASP A 30 -1.59 16.24 2.36
C ASP A 30 -1.34 14.83 1.81
N LEU A 31 -0.83 13.92 2.65
CA LEU A 31 -0.72 12.51 2.25
C LEU A 31 -2.13 11.90 2.19
N THR A 32 -2.57 11.53 1.00
CA THR A 32 -3.86 10.87 0.76
C THR A 32 -3.65 9.56 -0.01
N ALA A 33 -4.71 8.76 -0.11
CA ALA A 33 -4.69 7.51 -0.84
C ALA A 33 -4.33 7.66 -2.33
N ARG A 34 -4.62 8.83 -2.91
CA ARG A 34 -4.38 9.16 -4.32
C ARG A 34 -3.05 9.87 -4.53
N THR A 35 -2.34 10.20 -3.45
CA THR A 35 -1.08 10.92 -3.51
C THR A 35 -0.02 10.02 -4.16
N PRO A 36 0.73 10.51 -5.17
CA PRO A 36 1.77 9.75 -5.84
C PRO A 36 3.01 9.60 -4.96
N LEU A 37 3.09 8.49 -4.25
CA LEU A 37 4.11 8.18 -3.25
C LEU A 37 5.52 8.12 -3.84
N LEU A 38 5.64 7.66 -5.09
CA LEU A 38 6.92 7.60 -5.81
C LEU A 38 7.40 9.01 -6.20
N GLU A 39 6.49 9.87 -6.65
CA GLU A 39 6.83 11.23 -7.08
C GLU A 39 7.22 12.10 -5.88
N TRP A 40 6.61 11.85 -4.72
CA TRP A 40 6.92 12.51 -3.45
C TRP A 40 8.14 11.90 -2.74
N GLY A 41 8.73 10.83 -3.30
CA GLY A 41 9.88 10.14 -2.70
C GLY A 41 9.56 9.40 -1.40
N VAL A 42 8.28 9.17 -1.10
CA VAL A 42 7.79 8.41 0.06
C VAL A 42 8.04 6.92 -0.15
N LEU A 43 7.77 6.42 -1.36
CA LEU A 43 8.09 5.04 -1.76
C LEU A 43 9.39 4.99 -2.56
N ASN A 44 10.29 4.12 -2.12
CA ASN A 44 11.56 3.77 -2.78
C ASN A 44 11.74 2.24 -2.70
N SER A 45 12.82 1.69 -3.28
CA SER A 45 13.07 0.24 -3.26
C SER A 45 13.02 -0.37 -1.85
N MET A 46 13.59 0.31 -0.84
CA MET A 46 13.57 -0.15 0.55
C MET A 46 12.17 -0.06 1.17
N GLN A 47 11.49 1.08 1.01
CA GLN A 47 10.14 1.29 1.54
C GLN A 47 9.13 0.34 0.89
N THR A 48 9.31 0.02 -0.40
CA THR A 48 8.49 -0.95 -1.13
C THR A 48 8.68 -2.34 -0.55
N ALA A 49 9.91 -2.77 -0.28
CA ALA A 49 10.17 -4.05 0.37
C ALA A 49 9.55 -4.13 1.77
N ARG A 50 9.63 -3.04 2.54
CA ARG A 50 9.05 -2.93 3.89
C ARG A 50 7.53 -2.97 3.87
N LEU A 51 6.90 -2.26 2.93
CA LEU A 51 5.46 -2.29 2.68
C LEU A 51 5.00 -3.70 2.29
N VAL A 52 5.72 -4.38 1.39
CA VAL A 52 5.38 -5.75 0.97
C VAL A 52 5.52 -6.74 2.13
N ALA A 53 6.53 -6.58 2.99
CA ALA A 53 6.67 -7.39 4.19
C ALA A 53 5.50 -7.15 5.16
N TRP A 54 5.18 -5.89 5.44
CA TRP A 54 4.05 -5.52 6.29
C TRP A 54 2.72 -6.07 5.77
N ILE A 55 2.43 -5.94 4.46
CA ILE A 55 1.23 -6.51 3.84
C ILE A 55 1.18 -8.03 4.04
N ARG A 56 2.31 -8.72 3.91
CA ARG A 56 2.35 -10.16 4.16
C ARG A 56 2.04 -10.50 5.61
N GLU A 57 2.62 -9.79 6.57
CA GLU A 57 2.46 -10.09 7.99
C GLU A 57 1.10 -9.67 8.54
N GLU A 58 0.62 -8.48 8.18
CA GLU A 58 -0.63 -7.90 8.70
C GLU A 58 -1.88 -8.34 7.94
N LEU A 59 -1.76 -8.55 6.64
CA LEU A 59 -2.89 -8.85 5.76
C LEU A 59 -2.88 -10.31 5.29
N GLY A 60 -1.80 -11.05 5.53
CA GLY A 60 -1.63 -12.43 5.08
C GLY A 60 -1.44 -12.56 3.56
N VAL A 61 -1.27 -11.45 2.84
CA VAL A 61 -1.25 -11.44 1.37
C VAL A 61 0.17 -11.45 0.84
N ARG A 62 0.49 -12.46 0.03
CA ARG A 62 1.82 -12.58 -0.60
C ARG A 62 1.84 -11.86 -1.94
N ILE A 63 2.50 -10.70 -2.00
CA ILE A 63 2.73 -9.99 -3.26
C ILE A 63 3.90 -10.63 -4.03
N PRO A 64 3.71 -11.10 -5.27
CA PRO A 64 4.80 -11.61 -6.09
C PRO A 64 5.74 -10.47 -6.51
N PRO A 65 7.06 -10.68 -6.58
CA PRO A 65 8.00 -9.66 -7.03
C PRO A 65 7.71 -9.15 -8.45
N ALA A 66 7.15 -10.00 -9.32
CA ALA A 66 6.71 -9.62 -10.66
C ALA A 66 5.59 -8.55 -10.67
N ARG A 67 4.85 -8.40 -9.56
CA ARG A 67 3.81 -7.36 -9.40
C ARG A 67 4.30 -6.14 -8.62
N ILE A 68 5.53 -6.17 -8.10
CA ILE A 68 6.20 -5.04 -7.46
C ILE A 68 6.76 -4.12 -8.54
N VAL A 69 5.85 -3.38 -9.19
CA VAL A 69 6.17 -2.42 -10.24
C VAL A 69 5.65 -1.05 -9.87
N SER A 70 6.33 -0.01 -10.37
CA SER A 70 6.02 1.40 -10.10
C SER A 70 4.55 1.74 -10.36
N ARG A 71 3.90 1.08 -11.33
CA ARG A 71 2.48 1.26 -11.64
C ARG A 71 1.55 0.83 -10.50
N ASN A 72 1.83 -0.29 -9.84
CA ASN A 72 0.99 -0.82 -8.76
C ASN A 72 1.32 -0.17 -7.40
N PHE A 73 2.54 0.35 -7.26
CA PHE A 73 3.04 1.02 -6.05
C PHE A 73 3.07 2.54 -6.20
N ARG A 74 2.28 3.10 -7.13
CA ARG A 74 2.24 4.54 -7.37
C ARG A 74 1.49 5.27 -6.27
N THR A 75 0.31 4.76 -5.92
CA THR A 75 -0.58 5.33 -4.91
C THR A 75 -1.09 4.23 -3.98
N LEU A 76 -1.55 4.59 -2.79
CA LEU A 76 -2.12 3.62 -1.84
C LEU A 76 -3.39 2.98 -2.40
N GLU A 77 -4.18 3.71 -3.19
CA GLU A 77 -5.34 3.14 -3.90
C GLU A 77 -4.93 1.96 -4.80
N THR A 78 -3.88 2.10 -5.62
CA THR A 78 -3.39 1.00 -6.47
C THR A 78 -2.81 -0.16 -5.67
N VAL A 79 -2.19 0.11 -4.53
CA VAL A 79 -1.69 -0.96 -3.64
C VAL A 79 -2.86 -1.72 -3.03
N ALA A 80 -3.87 -1.02 -2.52
CA ALA A 80 -5.09 -1.63 -1.98
C ALA A 80 -5.82 -2.46 -3.05
N ASP A 81 -5.93 -1.94 -4.28
CA ASP A 81 -6.53 -2.66 -5.40
C ASP A 81 -5.76 -3.93 -5.77
N LEU A 82 -4.42 -3.88 -5.77
CA LEU A 82 -3.57 -5.04 -5.98
C LEU A 82 -3.78 -6.09 -4.88
N VAL A 83 -3.82 -5.66 -3.62
CA VAL A 83 -4.02 -6.56 -2.47
C VAL A 83 -5.39 -7.23 -2.55
N LEU A 84 -6.45 -6.48 -2.84
CA LEU A 84 -7.79 -7.03 -3.06
C LEU A 84 -7.82 -8.01 -4.22
N SER A 85 -7.24 -7.65 -5.36
CA SER A 85 -7.15 -8.55 -6.53
C SER A 85 -6.41 -9.85 -6.20
N LEU A 86 -5.38 -9.82 -5.34
CA LEU A 86 -4.65 -11.01 -4.90
C LEU A 86 -5.44 -11.86 -3.90
N ARG A 87 -6.34 -11.25 -3.13
CA ARG A 87 -7.26 -11.96 -2.22
C ARG A 87 -8.36 -12.67 -2.99
N GLU A 88 -8.96 -11.97 -3.95
CA GLU A 88 -10.06 -12.47 -4.80
C GLU A 88 -9.57 -13.50 -5.81
N GLY A 89 -8.37 -13.31 -6.37
CA GLY A 89 -7.77 -14.18 -7.40
C GLY A 89 -7.02 -15.40 -6.85
N ALA A 90 -7.05 -15.64 -5.54
CA ALA A 90 -6.59 -16.89 -4.93
C ALA A 90 -7.74 -17.91 -4.90
N ALA A 91 -8.21 -18.30 -6.09
CA ALA A 91 -9.17 -19.38 -6.32
C ALA A 91 -8.53 -20.50 -7.14
#